data_AF-A0A7V5ZFQ7-F1
#
_entry.id   AF-A0A7V5ZFQ7-F1
#
_cell.length_a   1.000
_cell.length_b   1.000
_cell.length_c   1.000
_cell.angle_alpha   90.00
_cell.angle_beta   90.00
_cell.angle_gamma   90.00
#
_symmetry.space_group_name_H-M   'P 1'
#
loop_
_entity.id
_entity.type
_entity.pdbx_description
1 polymer ?
#
loop_
_entity_poly.entity_id
_entity_poly.type
_entity_poly.pdbx_seq_one_letter_code
_entity_poly.pdbx_strand_id
1 'polypeptide(L)'
;MARFVRDAWHTDLRAEDEPFSPRVAVVGLALGFPFLVAFFWLAGLTLWVSVVAFVIYFAIAIACTRMRAELGPPAHDLHNGGPDYILTAALGTRFFSDRDLTILTYFYGFNRAYRSLAMPVQLEAFKMGERKAIPARHIALALVLASVGGLLSGYWALYHFGYTRGVEERMALHLSYFGWEAFNRLSHWLQNPRDTDVPAIAAIGVGWGTVVGLQALRMRFAWWPLHPIGLPISGSWTMNTIWLPLVIAWVAKVTILRYGGLPAYRRALAFFFGLILGDFLIGCLWPILGWWLKVNTYSFSQ
;
A
#
# COMPACT_ATOMS: atom_id res chain seq x y z
N MET A 1 -22.72 -9.47 -5.30
CA MET A 1 -21.91 -10.31 -6.21
C MET A 1 -22.76 -11.02 -7.27
N ALA A 2 -23.69 -11.89 -6.90
CA ALA A 2 -24.46 -12.69 -7.88
C ALA A 2 -25.29 -11.88 -8.89
N ARG A 3 -25.83 -10.71 -8.50
CA ARG A 3 -26.50 -9.79 -9.42
C ARG A 3 -25.51 -9.18 -10.43
N PHE A 4 -24.42 -8.57 -9.94
CA PHE A 4 -23.36 -8.02 -10.80
C PHE A 4 -22.80 -9.02 -11.83
N VAL A 5 -22.54 -10.27 -11.44
CA VAL A 5 -22.05 -11.32 -12.36
C VAL A 5 -23.09 -11.64 -13.44
N ARG A 6 -24.37 -11.72 -13.07
CA ARG A 6 -25.48 -11.93 -14.01
C ARG A 6 -25.62 -10.73 -14.95
N ASP A 7 -25.56 -9.52 -14.41
CA ASP A 7 -25.74 -8.28 -15.15
C ASP A 7 -24.58 -8.06 -16.14
N ALA A 8 -23.35 -8.43 -15.77
CA ALA A 8 -22.17 -8.38 -16.63
C ALA A 8 -22.30 -9.26 -17.90
N TRP A 9 -23.04 -10.37 -17.82
CA TRP A 9 -23.21 -11.28 -18.95
C TRP A 9 -24.45 -10.98 -19.79
N HIS A 10 -25.54 -10.56 -19.15
CA HIS A 10 -26.85 -10.40 -19.81
C HIS A 10 -27.20 -8.98 -20.25
N THR A 11 -26.53 -7.97 -19.70
CA THR A 11 -26.82 -6.57 -20.00
C THR A 11 -25.61 -5.99 -20.71
N ASP A 12 -25.82 -5.32 -21.85
CA ASP A 12 -24.74 -4.58 -22.54
C ASP A 12 -24.44 -3.31 -21.73
N LEU A 13 -23.92 -3.49 -20.51
CA LEU A 13 -23.46 -2.45 -19.60
C LEU A 13 -22.13 -1.91 -20.11
N ARG A 14 -22.14 -1.36 -21.32
CA ARG A 14 -21.23 -0.26 -21.64
C ARG A 14 -21.85 0.98 -21.03
N ALA A 15 -21.71 1.13 -19.72
CA ALA A 15 -21.79 2.48 -19.16
C ALA A 15 -20.72 3.31 -19.89
N GLU A 16 -21.10 4.51 -20.34
CA GLU A 16 -20.37 5.27 -21.38
C GLU A 16 -18.92 5.64 -21.03
N ASP A 17 -18.46 5.36 -19.80
CA ASP A 17 -17.11 5.67 -19.33
C ASP A 17 -16.47 4.61 -18.41
N GLU A 18 -16.79 3.32 -18.59
CA GLU A 18 -16.11 2.23 -17.85
C GLU A 18 -14.69 1.96 -18.39
N PRO A 19 -13.68 1.69 -17.52
CA PRO A 19 -12.31 1.43 -17.97
C PRO A 19 -12.18 0.17 -18.84
N PHE A 20 -12.92 -0.88 -18.47
CA PHE A 20 -13.02 -2.15 -19.18
C PHE A 20 -14.45 -2.65 -19.09
N SER A 21 -14.86 -3.57 -19.98
CA SER A 21 -16.19 -4.17 -19.86
C SER A 21 -16.30 -4.97 -18.56
N PRO A 22 -17.49 -5.03 -17.92
CA PRO A 22 -17.71 -5.83 -16.70
C PRO A 22 -17.29 -7.30 -16.86
N ARG A 23 -17.42 -7.85 -18.07
CA ARG A 23 -16.97 -9.22 -18.41
C ARG A 23 -15.47 -9.40 -18.25
N VAL A 24 -14.68 -8.43 -18.74
CA VAL A 24 -13.21 -8.47 -18.61
C VAL A 24 -12.80 -8.39 -17.15
N ALA A 25 -13.47 -7.58 -16.33
CA ALA A 25 -13.21 -7.51 -14.90
C ALA A 25 -13.51 -8.85 -14.18
N VAL A 26 -14.65 -9.47 -14.49
CA VAL A 26 -15.03 -10.79 -13.91
C VAL A 26 -14.07 -11.88 -14.35
N VAL A 27 -13.72 -11.95 -15.65
CA VAL A 27 -12.75 -12.92 -16.17
C VAL A 27 -11.36 -12.68 -15.59
N GLY A 28 -10.94 -11.42 -15.46
CA GLY A 28 -9.67 -11.04 -14.84
C GLY A 28 -9.59 -11.46 -13.38
N LEU A 29 -10.67 -11.31 -12.61
CA LEU A 29 -10.75 -11.83 -11.24
C LEU A 29 -10.72 -13.36 -11.21
N ALA A 30 -11.54 -14.01 -12.05
CA ALA A 30 -11.70 -15.45 -12.08
C ALA A 30 -10.46 -16.21 -12.56
N LEU A 31 -9.63 -15.59 -13.41
CA LEU A 31 -8.36 -16.17 -13.86
C LEU A 31 -7.18 -15.68 -13.01
N GLY A 32 -7.18 -14.41 -12.62
CA GLY A 32 -6.07 -13.79 -11.89
C GLY A 32 -5.90 -14.35 -10.47
N PHE A 33 -6.99 -14.55 -9.72
CA PHE A 33 -6.89 -15.13 -8.38
C PHE A 33 -6.35 -16.57 -8.41
N PRO A 34 -6.92 -17.51 -9.21
CA PRO A 34 -6.35 -18.85 -9.33
C PRO A 34 -4.94 -18.86 -9.90
N PHE A 35 -4.59 -17.95 -10.82
CA PHE A 35 -3.22 -17.82 -11.31
C PHE A 35 -2.24 -17.48 -10.18
N LEU A 36 -2.56 -16.51 -9.33
CA LEU A 36 -1.72 -16.16 -8.18
C LEU A 36 -1.59 -17.34 -7.19
N VAL A 37 -2.71 -18.00 -6.87
CA VAL A 37 -2.70 -19.19 -6.01
C VAL A 37 -1.85 -20.31 -6.60
N ALA A 38 -2.05 -20.62 -7.88
CA ALA A 38 -1.32 -21.67 -8.59
C ALA A 38 0.18 -21.34 -8.70
N PHE A 39 0.54 -20.09 -8.98
CA PHE A 39 1.93 -19.64 -9.06
C PHE A 39 2.68 -19.90 -7.74
N PHE A 40 2.11 -19.49 -6.61
CA PHE A 40 2.75 -19.69 -5.31
C PHE A 40 2.67 -21.14 -4.81
N TRP A 41 1.61 -21.87 -5.18
CA TRP A 41 1.52 -23.29 -4.94
C TRP A 41 2.63 -24.08 -5.66
N LEU A 42 2.84 -23.80 -6.95
CA LEU A 42 3.93 -24.39 -7.74
C LEU A 42 5.32 -23.96 -7.26
N ALA A 43 5.46 -22.72 -6.78
CA ALA A 43 6.69 -22.25 -6.13
C ALA A 43 7.01 -23.02 -4.83
N GLY A 44 6.00 -23.64 -4.21
CA GLY A 44 6.18 -24.55 -3.08
C GLY A 44 5.40 -24.23 -1.83
N LEU A 45 4.54 -23.22 -1.86
CA LEU A 45 3.64 -22.91 -0.76
C LEU A 45 2.48 -23.92 -0.73
N THR A 46 2.08 -24.38 0.45
CA THR A 46 0.94 -25.27 0.60
C THR A 46 -0.34 -24.62 0.04
N LEU A 47 -1.14 -25.38 -0.73
CA LEU A 47 -2.27 -24.85 -1.51
C LEU A 47 -3.24 -24.00 -0.67
N TRP A 48 -3.67 -24.51 0.49
CA TRP A 48 -4.60 -23.76 1.35
C TRP A 48 -3.95 -22.49 1.93
N VAL A 49 -2.64 -22.51 2.21
CA VAL A 49 -1.88 -21.34 2.66
C VAL A 49 -1.85 -20.28 1.57
N SER A 50 -1.60 -20.67 0.31
CA SER A 50 -1.68 -19.77 -0.84
C SER A 50 -3.06 -19.12 -0.97
N VAL A 51 -4.13 -19.90 -0.86
CA VAL A 51 -5.52 -19.39 -0.92
C VAL A 51 -5.77 -18.38 0.20
N VAL A 52 -5.49 -18.74 1.45
CA VAL A 52 -5.75 -17.88 2.61
C VAL A 52 -4.88 -16.62 2.58
N ALA A 53 -3.61 -16.74 2.19
CA ALA A 53 -2.70 -15.60 2.09
C ALA A 53 -3.21 -14.55 1.08
N PHE A 54 -3.70 -14.98 -0.08
CA PHE A 54 -4.29 -14.05 -1.06
C PHE A 54 -5.64 -13.49 -0.63
N VAL A 55 -6.47 -14.26 0.08
CA VAL A 55 -7.71 -13.73 0.66
C VAL A 55 -7.41 -12.60 1.66
N ILE A 56 -6.43 -12.80 2.56
CA ILE A 56 -5.98 -11.77 3.50
C ILE A 56 -5.41 -10.57 2.74
N TYR A 57 -4.54 -10.80 1.76
CA TYR A 57 -3.97 -9.74 0.92
C TYR A 57 -5.04 -8.86 0.26
N PHE A 58 -6.04 -9.47 -0.39
CA PHE A 58 -7.12 -8.71 -1.03
C PHE A 58 -8.01 -8.00 -0.02
N ALA A 59 -8.25 -8.58 1.16
CA ALA A 59 -8.98 -7.90 2.23
C ALA A 59 -8.24 -6.63 2.70
N ILE A 60 -6.92 -6.71 2.87
CA ILE A 60 -6.06 -5.55 3.21
C ILE A 60 -6.06 -4.55 2.06
N ALA A 61 -5.90 -4.99 0.81
CA ALA A 61 -5.90 -4.11 -0.35
C ALA A 61 -7.21 -3.31 -0.45
N ILE A 62 -8.36 -3.98 -0.27
CA ILE A 62 -9.68 -3.32 -0.25
C ILE A 62 -9.77 -2.34 0.93
N ALA A 63 -9.32 -2.72 2.13
CA ALA A 63 -9.32 -1.84 3.28
C ALA A 63 -8.47 -0.58 3.02
N CYS A 64 -7.26 -0.73 2.49
CA CYS A 64 -6.39 0.38 2.11
C CYS A 64 -7.02 1.26 1.02
N THR A 65 -7.66 0.67 0.01
CA THR A 65 -8.39 1.41 -1.02
C THR A 65 -9.52 2.23 -0.43
N ARG A 66 -10.30 1.67 0.50
CA ARG A 66 -11.37 2.40 1.20
C ARG A 66 -10.81 3.54 2.06
N MET A 67 -9.74 3.28 2.81
CA MET A 67 -9.08 4.33 3.60
C MET A 67 -8.62 5.49 2.70
N ARG A 68 -8.05 5.17 1.53
CA ARG A 68 -7.61 6.17 0.53
C ARG A 68 -8.75 6.92 -0.13
N ALA A 69 -9.88 6.25 -0.37
CA ALA A 69 -11.09 6.88 -0.86
C ALA A 69 -11.67 7.90 0.14
N GLU A 70 -11.61 7.59 1.43
CA GLU A 70 -12.20 8.41 2.50
C GLU A 70 -11.29 9.57 2.94
N LEU A 71 -9.98 9.34 3.06
CA LEU A 71 -9.03 10.28 3.67
C LEU A 71 -8.15 11.01 2.64
N GLY A 72 -8.17 10.59 1.36
CA GLY A 72 -7.10 10.87 0.42
C GLY A 72 -5.90 9.94 0.67
N PRO A 73 -4.74 10.13 0.02
CA PRO A 73 -3.60 9.22 0.16
C PRO A 73 -2.95 9.38 1.55
N PRO A 74 -3.27 8.55 2.57
CA PRO A 74 -2.59 8.71 3.83
C PRO A 74 -1.20 8.11 3.70
N ALA A 75 -0.28 8.68 4.44
CA ALA A 75 0.98 8.03 4.68
C ALA A 75 0.69 6.86 5.64
N HIS A 76 0.80 5.63 5.13
CA HIS A 76 0.51 4.40 5.86
C HIS A 76 1.58 3.36 5.52
N ASP A 77 1.89 2.52 6.49
CA ASP A 77 2.83 1.42 6.36
C ASP A 77 2.44 0.29 7.32
N LEU A 78 2.20 -0.89 6.76
CA LEU A 78 1.63 -2.05 7.46
C LEU A 78 2.65 -3.19 7.53
N HIS A 79 3.87 -2.92 8.02
CA HIS A 79 5.00 -3.86 8.09
C HIS A 79 4.70 -5.22 8.72
N ASN A 80 3.81 -5.23 9.70
CA ASN A 80 3.39 -6.46 10.39
C ASN A 80 1.88 -6.73 10.17
N GLY A 81 1.32 -6.24 9.06
CA GLY A 81 -0.09 -6.41 8.73
C GLY A 81 -0.36 -7.48 7.67
N GLY A 82 0.68 -8.02 7.04
CA GLY A 82 0.52 -8.91 5.88
C GLY A 82 0.18 -10.35 6.20
N PRO A 83 -0.24 -11.13 5.18
CA PRO A 83 -0.55 -12.56 5.33
C PRO A 83 0.64 -13.35 5.88
N ASP A 84 1.87 -12.99 5.51
CA ASP A 84 3.11 -13.60 6.01
C ASP A 84 3.27 -13.44 7.52
N TYR A 85 2.82 -12.32 8.10
CA TYR A 85 2.85 -12.10 9.54
C TYR A 85 1.60 -12.67 10.24
N ILE A 86 0.40 -12.41 9.72
CA ILE A 86 -0.86 -12.86 10.34
C ILE A 86 -0.91 -14.38 10.45
N LEU A 87 -0.50 -15.10 9.40
CA LEU A 87 -0.51 -16.56 9.39
C LEU A 87 0.52 -17.15 10.36
N THR A 88 1.75 -16.61 10.36
CA THR A 88 2.83 -17.10 11.23
C THR A 88 2.59 -16.74 12.70
N ALA A 89 1.96 -15.61 12.99
CA ALA A 89 1.52 -15.26 14.34
C ALA A 89 0.36 -16.16 14.81
N ALA A 90 -0.64 -16.40 13.95
CA ALA A 90 -1.84 -17.14 14.30
C ALA A 90 -1.60 -18.64 14.53
N LEU A 91 -0.81 -19.25 13.66
CA LEU A 91 -0.58 -20.70 13.67
C LEU A 91 0.78 -21.08 14.29
N GLY A 92 1.65 -20.10 14.53
CA GLY A 92 3.03 -20.34 14.92
C GLY A 92 3.90 -20.71 13.72
N THR A 93 5.19 -20.41 13.77
CA THR A 93 6.13 -20.79 12.70
C THR A 93 6.37 -22.29 12.68
N ARG A 94 6.24 -22.97 13.83
CA ARG A 94 6.38 -24.44 13.95
C ARG A 94 5.35 -25.22 13.12
N PHE A 95 4.18 -24.63 12.88
CA PHE A 95 3.10 -25.27 12.13
C PHE A 95 3.41 -25.37 10.62
N PHE A 96 4.24 -24.47 10.10
CA PHE A 96 4.59 -24.40 8.70
C PHE A 96 5.86 -25.20 8.41
N SER A 97 5.95 -25.76 7.20
CA SER A 97 7.22 -26.34 6.76
C SER A 97 8.24 -25.25 6.46
N ASP A 98 9.54 -25.58 6.51
CA ASP A 98 10.62 -24.66 6.10
C ASP A 98 10.41 -24.11 4.69
N ARG A 99 9.82 -24.94 3.81
CA ARG A 99 9.44 -24.56 2.45
C ARG A 99 8.34 -23.50 2.45
N ASP A 100 7.28 -23.68 3.24
CA ASP A 100 6.20 -22.69 3.36
C ASP A 100 6.74 -21.36 3.90
N LEU A 101 7.56 -21.38 4.95
CA LEU A 101 8.17 -20.18 5.54
C LEU A 101 9.07 -19.44 4.53
N THR A 102 9.82 -20.20 3.73
CA THR A 102 10.67 -19.65 2.67
C THR A 102 9.82 -18.93 1.62
N ILE A 103 8.75 -19.56 1.12
CA ILE A 103 7.89 -18.94 0.10
C ILE A 103 7.09 -17.76 0.68
N LEU A 104 6.61 -17.83 1.92
CA LEU A 104 5.97 -16.71 2.62
C LEU A 104 6.92 -15.52 2.80
N THR A 105 8.23 -15.74 2.91
CA THR A 105 9.20 -14.64 3.01
C THR A 105 9.22 -13.78 1.74
N TYR A 106 8.99 -14.37 0.56
CA TYR A 106 8.91 -13.61 -0.69
C TYR A 106 7.66 -12.71 -0.77
N PHE A 107 6.63 -12.94 0.06
CA PHE A 107 5.48 -12.03 0.15
C PHE A 107 5.88 -10.66 0.70
N TYR A 108 6.99 -10.58 1.44
CA TYR A 108 7.50 -9.33 2.00
C TYR A 108 7.75 -8.27 0.91
N GLY A 109 8.14 -8.68 -0.30
CA GLY A 109 8.39 -7.75 -1.41
C GLY A 109 7.19 -6.88 -1.79
N PHE A 110 5.95 -7.38 -1.61
CA PHE A 110 4.73 -6.62 -1.92
C PHE A 110 3.84 -6.33 -0.70
N ASN A 111 4.07 -6.99 0.43
CA ASN A 111 3.30 -6.78 1.67
C ASN A 111 4.03 -5.95 2.73
N ARG A 112 5.32 -5.64 2.57
CA ARG A 112 6.07 -4.92 3.61
C ARG A 112 5.43 -3.59 4.01
N ALA A 113 5.02 -2.73 3.08
CA ALA A 113 4.51 -1.41 3.46
C ALA A 113 3.13 -1.11 2.90
N TYR A 114 2.61 -1.92 1.97
CA TYR A 114 1.33 -1.66 1.29
C TYR A 114 1.21 -0.28 0.60
N ARG A 115 2.32 0.46 0.43
CA ARG A 115 2.34 1.81 -0.15
C ARG A 115 2.03 1.83 -1.66
N SER A 116 2.51 0.82 -2.37
CA SER A 116 2.43 0.73 -3.84
C SER A 116 1.34 -0.24 -4.31
N LEU A 117 0.25 -0.38 -3.53
CA LEU A 117 -0.89 -1.21 -3.93
C LEU A 117 -1.51 -0.70 -5.24
N ALA A 118 -1.76 -1.61 -6.18
CA ALA A 118 -2.34 -1.27 -7.47
C ALA A 118 -3.77 -0.68 -7.34
N MET A 119 -4.61 -1.27 -6.47
CA MET A 119 -6.03 -0.91 -6.39
C MET A 119 -6.28 0.54 -5.92
N PRO A 120 -5.64 1.07 -4.87
CA PRO A 120 -5.78 2.48 -4.52
C PRO A 120 -5.21 3.45 -5.56
N VAL A 121 -4.07 3.11 -6.18
CA VAL A 121 -3.47 3.93 -7.24
C VAL A 121 -4.40 4.03 -8.44
N GLN A 122 -5.02 2.91 -8.84
CA GLN A 122 -6.03 2.87 -9.89
C GLN A 122 -7.25 3.72 -9.53
N LEU A 123 -7.77 3.61 -8.30
CA LEU A 123 -8.92 4.40 -7.84
C LEU A 123 -8.64 5.91 -7.95
N GLU A 124 -7.49 6.37 -7.47
CA GLU A 124 -7.09 7.77 -7.51
C GLU A 124 -6.90 8.25 -8.95
N ALA A 125 -6.26 7.45 -9.80
CA ALA A 125 -6.06 7.76 -11.21
C ALA A 125 -7.40 7.90 -11.96
N PHE A 126 -8.33 6.97 -11.77
CA PHE A 126 -9.67 7.06 -12.37
C PHE A 126 -10.42 8.28 -11.85
N LYS A 127 -10.33 8.60 -10.55
CA LYS A 127 -11.00 9.79 -10.00
C LYS A 127 -10.43 11.10 -10.56
N MET A 128 -9.12 11.17 -10.78
CA MET A 128 -8.48 12.31 -11.44
C MET A 128 -8.92 12.42 -12.91
N GLY A 129 -9.05 11.29 -13.59
CA GLY A 129 -9.58 11.19 -14.95
C GLY A 129 -10.97 11.74 -15.12
N GLU A 130 -11.89 11.27 -14.28
CA GLU A 130 -13.28 11.71 -14.23
C GLU A 130 -13.37 13.25 -14.08
N ARG A 131 -12.58 13.83 -13.16
CA ARG A 131 -12.53 15.30 -12.96
C ARG A 131 -11.99 16.08 -14.15
N LYS A 132 -11.27 15.42 -15.05
CA LYS A 132 -10.69 16.02 -16.26
C LYS A 132 -11.40 15.57 -17.54
N ALA A 133 -12.51 14.83 -17.43
CA ALA A 133 -13.21 14.20 -18.54
C ALA A 133 -12.28 13.38 -19.47
N ILE A 134 -11.26 12.74 -18.89
CA ILE A 134 -10.38 11.82 -19.62
C ILE A 134 -11.07 10.45 -19.64
N PRO A 135 -11.30 9.84 -20.81
CA PRO A 135 -12.04 8.58 -20.87
C PRO A 135 -11.29 7.49 -20.11
N ALA A 136 -11.99 6.75 -19.25
CA ALA A 136 -11.39 5.83 -18.28
C ALA A 136 -10.48 4.77 -18.92
N ARG A 137 -10.82 4.32 -20.14
CA ARG A 137 -10.00 3.38 -20.93
C ARG A 137 -8.56 3.87 -21.17
N HIS A 138 -8.35 5.17 -21.37
CA HIS A 138 -7.03 5.72 -21.64
C HIS A 138 -6.18 5.71 -20.37
N ILE A 139 -6.80 6.00 -19.22
CA ILE A 139 -6.15 5.89 -17.92
C ILE A 139 -5.81 4.44 -17.63
N ALA A 140 -6.73 3.51 -17.88
CA ALA A 140 -6.47 2.09 -17.71
C ALA A 140 -5.29 1.62 -18.57
N LEU A 141 -5.26 1.99 -19.85
CA LEU A 141 -4.16 1.65 -20.75
C LEU A 141 -2.85 2.29 -20.31
N ALA A 142 -2.86 3.56 -19.89
CA ALA A 142 -1.68 4.23 -19.35
C ALA A 142 -1.16 3.55 -18.08
N LEU A 143 -2.04 3.13 -17.17
CA LEU A 143 -1.68 2.39 -15.96
C LEU A 143 -1.08 1.02 -16.28
N VAL A 144 -1.62 0.30 -17.26
CA VAL A 144 -1.06 -0.99 -17.71
C VAL A 144 0.33 -0.79 -18.31
N LEU A 145 0.49 0.16 -19.23
CA LEU A 145 1.79 0.46 -19.85
C LEU A 145 2.81 0.93 -18.82
N ALA A 146 2.42 1.80 -17.89
CA ALA A 146 3.28 2.27 -16.81
C ALA A 146 3.66 1.13 -15.86
N SER A 147 2.75 0.20 -15.56
CA SER A 147 3.04 -0.96 -14.71
C SER A 147 4.04 -1.90 -15.37
N VAL A 148 3.85 -2.25 -16.65
CA VAL A 148 4.76 -3.12 -17.39
C VAL A 148 6.12 -2.44 -17.61
N GLY A 149 6.12 -1.19 -18.07
CA GLY A 149 7.34 -0.42 -18.27
C GLY A 149 8.11 -0.19 -16.98
N GLY A 150 7.41 0.14 -15.89
CA GLY A 150 7.99 0.30 -14.56
C GLY A 150 8.59 -0.99 -14.02
N LEU A 151 7.91 -2.13 -14.22
CA LEU A 151 8.42 -3.45 -13.84
C LEU A 151 9.72 -3.78 -14.59
N LEU A 152 9.70 -3.68 -15.92
CA LEU A 152 10.86 -4.03 -16.76
C LEU A 152 12.06 -3.10 -16.51
N SER A 153 11.81 -1.79 -16.44
CA SER A 153 12.85 -0.80 -16.16
C SER A 153 13.41 -0.93 -14.74
N GLY A 154 12.55 -1.20 -13.75
CA GLY A 154 12.96 -1.45 -12.37
C GLY A 154 13.86 -2.67 -12.23
N TYR A 155 13.48 -3.80 -12.83
CA TYR A 155 14.33 -5.00 -12.85
C TYR A 155 15.66 -4.73 -13.55
N TRP A 156 15.62 -4.13 -14.75
CA TRP A 156 16.83 -3.78 -15.47
C TRP A 156 17.76 -2.89 -14.63
N ALA A 157 17.24 -1.82 -14.03
CA ALA A 157 18.03 -0.89 -13.25
C ALA A 157 18.64 -1.55 -12.01
N LEU A 158 17.86 -2.36 -11.29
CA LEU A 158 18.32 -3.07 -10.10
C LEU A 158 19.46 -4.04 -10.43
N TYR A 159 19.29 -4.88 -11.46
CA TYR A 159 20.32 -5.83 -11.86
C TYR A 159 21.54 -5.14 -12.48
N HIS A 160 21.33 -4.23 -13.41
CA HIS A 160 22.44 -3.55 -14.09
C HIS A 160 23.30 -2.77 -13.11
N PHE A 161 22.71 -1.95 -12.24
CA PHE A 161 23.48 -1.18 -11.26
C PHE A 161 23.97 -2.03 -10.10
N GLY A 162 23.24 -3.07 -9.70
CA GLY A 162 23.70 -4.03 -8.71
C GLY A 162 24.99 -4.74 -9.14
N TYR A 163 25.07 -5.21 -10.38
CA TYR A 163 26.26 -5.88 -10.91
C TYR A 163 27.40 -4.93 -11.27
N THR A 164 27.10 -3.73 -11.79
CA THR A 164 28.15 -2.79 -12.24
C THR A 164 28.73 -1.92 -11.12
N ARG A 165 27.96 -1.64 -10.08
CA ARG A 165 28.37 -0.72 -8.99
C ARG A 165 28.54 -1.41 -7.64
N GLY A 166 27.97 -2.60 -7.45
CA GLY A 166 27.91 -3.27 -6.15
C GLY A 166 26.81 -2.67 -5.27
N VAL A 167 25.83 -3.49 -4.89
CA VAL A 167 24.68 -3.04 -4.08
C VAL A 167 25.13 -2.50 -2.72
N GLU A 168 26.08 -3.17 -2.07
CA GLU A 168 26.54 -2.77 -0.71
C GLU A 168 27.51 -1.59 -0.71
N GLU A 169 28.26 -1.39 -1.81
CA GLU A 169 29.30 -0.37 -1.87
C GLU A 169 28.76 0.99 -2.38
N ARG A 170 27.90 0.97 -3.41
CA ARG A 170 27.58 2.18 -4.19
C ARG A 170 26.10 2.39 -4.48
N MET A 171 25.21 1.55 -3.92
CA MET A 171 23.77 1.79 -3.97
C MET A 171 23.27 2.25 -2.60
N ALA A 172 22.03 2.76 -2.58
CA ALA A 172 21.45 3.24 -1.35
C ALA A 172 21.25 2.09 -0.34
N LEU A 173 21.65 2.31 0.91
CA LEU A 173 21.65 1.32 2.01
C LEU A 173 20.31 0.58 2.18
N HIS A 174 19.20 1.24 1.86
CA HIS A 174 17.89 0.63 2.00
C HIS A 174 17.67 -0.55 1.04
N LEU A 175 18.36 -0.62 -0.12
CA LEU A 175 18.24 -1.75 -1.04
C LEU A 175 18.74 -3.06 -0.42
N SER A 176 19.93 -3.05 0.21
CA SER A 176 20.47 -4.24 0.89
C SER A 176 19.69 -4.54 2.17
N TYR A 177 19.30 -3.50 2.91
CA TYR A 177 18.55 -3.63 4.15
C TYR A 177 17.21 -4.36 3.95
N PHE A 178 16.45 -4.08 2.90
CA PHE A 178 15.15 -4.75 2.71
C PHE A 178 15.28 -6.24 2.39
N GLY A 179 16.34 -6.64 1.67
CA GLY A 179 16.68 -8.04 1.49
C GLY A 179 17.08 -8.68 2.82
N TRP A 180 18.00 -8.05 3.54
CA TRP A 180 18.42 -8.52 4.86
C TRP A 180 17.25 -8.67 5.83
N GLU A 181 16.36 -7.69 5.92
CA GLU A 181 15.22 -7.70 6.85
C GLU A 181 14.29 -8.89 6.60
N ALA A 182 13.97 -9.19 5.34
CA ALA A 182 13.15 -10.33 4.97
C ALA A 182 13.82 -11.68 5.30
N PHE A 183 15.07 -11.85 4.88
CA PHE A 183 15.77 -13.13 5.01
C PHE A 183 16.35 -13.37 6.42
N ASN A 184 16.68 -12.31 7.16
CA ASN A 184 17.02 -12.40 8.59
C ASN A 184 15.81 -12.86 9.41
N ARG A 185 14.61 -12.38 9.07
CA ARG A 185 13.36 -12.87 9.67
C ARG A 185 13.11 -14.35 9.34
N LEU A 186 13.33 -14.78 8.09
CA LEU A 186 13.26 -16.19 7.72
C LEU A 186 14.25 -17.04 8.53
N SER A 187 15.51 -16.62 8.59
CA SER A 187 16.55 -17.27 9.39
C SER A 187 16.11 -17.45 10.85
N HIS A 188 15.54 -16.39 11.44
CA HIS A 188 14.98 -16.47 12.79
C HIS A 188 13.81 -17.46 12.89
N TRP A 189 12.89 -17.50 11.92
CA TRP A 189 11.76 -18.44 11.92
C TRP A 189 12.21 -19.90 11.86
N LEU A 190 13.26 -20.20 11.08
CA LEU A 190 13.82 -21.54 10.92
C LEU A 190 14.62 -21.99 12.14
N GLN A 191 15.47 -21.11 12.68
CA GLN A 191 16.35 -21.43 13.82
C GLN A 191 15.62 -21.42 15.16
N ASN A 192 14.57 -20.61 15.28
CA ASN A 192 13.81 -20.46 16.52
C ASN A 192 12.32 -20.63 16.24
N PRO A 193 11.83 -21.86 15.94
CA PRO A 193 10.42 -22.11 15.72
C PRO A 193 9.60 -21.77 16.97
N ARG A 194 8.56 -20.97 16.78
CA ARG A 194 7.65 -20.53 17.85
C ARG A 194 6.27 -21.13 17.62
N ASP A 195 5.58 -21.38 18.72
CA ASP A 195 4.16 -21.70 18.69
C ASP A 195 3.35 -20.42 18.46
N THR A 196 2.03 -20.56 18.48
CA THR A 196 1.08 -19.46 18.31
C THR A 196 1.41 -18.26 19.20
N ASP A 197 1.48 -17.07 18.59
CA ASP A 197 1.66 -15.79 19.31
C ASP A 197 0.30 -15.30 19.85
N VAL A 198 -0.05 -15.81 21.03
CA VAL A 198 -1.33 -15.50 21.70
C VAL A 198 -1.49 -13.99 21.93
N PRO A 199 -0.48 -13.24 22.42
CA PRO A 199 -0.56 -11.79 22.52
C PRO A 199 -0.87 -11.09 21.19
N ALA A 200 -0.20 -11.48 20.10
CA ALA A 200 -0.43 -10.89 18.79
C ALA A 200 -1.86 -11.17 18.28
N ILE A 201 -2.35 -12.41 18.39
CA ILE A 201 -3.74 -12.74 18.01
C ILE A 201 -4.74 -11.96 18.85
N ALA A 202 -4.53 -11.87 20.16
CA ALA A 202 -5.41 -11.11 21.04
C ALA A 202 -5.45 -9.64 20.63
N ALA A 203 -4.30 -9.03 20.31
CA ALA A 203 -4.23 -7.65 19.83
C ALA A 203 -4.94 -7.47 18.47
N ILE A 204 -4.77 -8.40 17.53
CA ILE A 204 -5.49 -8.40 16.25
C ILE A 204 -7.01 -8.48 16.49
N GLY A 205 -7.45 -9.38 17.38
CA GLY A 205 -8.86 -9.56 17.73
C GLY A 205 -9.48 -8.32 18.37
N VAL A 206 -8.77 -7.71 19.33
CA VAL A 206 -9.19 -6.44 19.97
C VAL A 206 -9.24 -5.31 18.95
N GLY A 207 -8.24 -5.18 18.09
CA GLY A 207 -8.20 -4.17 17.03
C GLY A 207 -9.36 -4.32 16.04
N TRP A 208 -9.60 -5.55 15.57
CA TRP A 208 -10.74 -5.88 14.70
C TRP A 208 -12.08 -5.56 15.37
N GLY A 209 -12.28 -6.02 16.61
CA GLY A 209 -13.49 -5.77 17.38
C GLY A 209 -13.75 -4.27 17.61
N THR A 210 -12.69 -3.52 17.89
CA THR A 210 -12.76 -2.05 18.06
C THR A 210 -13.17 -1.37 16.77
N VAL A 211 -12.55 -1.72 15.64
CA VAL A 211 -12.88 -1.14 14.32
C VAL A 211 -14.32 -1.47 13.92
N VAL A 212 -14.74 -2.73 14.07
CA VAL A 212 -16.12 -3.15 13.77
C VAL A 212 -17.13 -2.46 14.70
N GLY A 213 -16.83 -2.38 16.00
CA GLY A 213 -17.66 -1.71 16.98
C GLY A 213 -17.85 -0.21 16.67
N LEU A 214 -16.75 0.49 16.40
CA LEU A 214 -16.78 1.91 16.00
C LEU A 214 -17.55 2.10 14.69
N GLN A 215 -17.35 1.22 13.71
CA GLN A 215 -18.08 1.30 12.44
C GLN A 215 -19.58 1.06 12.65
N ALA A 216 -19.97 0.08 13.47
CA ALA A 216 -21.37 -0.20 13.78
C ALA A 216 -22.05 0.98 14.51
N LEU A 217 -21.37 1.56 15.50
CA LEU A 217 -21.84 2.75 16.20
C LEU A 217 -22.00 3.93 15.26
N ARG A 218 -21.06 4.14 14.35
CA ARG A 218 -21.12 5.21 13.34
C ARG A 218 -22.28 5.04 12.36
N MET A 219 -22.58 3.80 11.96
CA MET A 219 -23.74 3.50 11.10
C MET A 219 -25.08 3.68 11.84
N ARG A 220 -25.10 3.53 13.17
CA ARG A 220 -26.31 3.68 13.98
C ARG A 220 -26.54 5.10 14.50
N PHE A 221 -25.47 5.81 14.86
CA PHE A 221 -25.50 7.12 15.49
C PHE A 221 -24.73 8.14 14.62
N ALA A 222 -25.48 8.97 13.88
CA ALA A 222 -24.89 9.97 12.98
C ALA A 222 -24.03 11.03 13.69
N TRP A 223 -24.23 11.24 14.99
CA TRP A 223 -23.48 12.21 15.80
C TRP A 223 -22.18 11.64 16.40
N TRP A 224 -21.89 10.35 16.20
CA TRP A 224 -20.73 9.70 16.83
C TRP A 224 -19.40 10.27 16.29
N PRO A 225 -18.54 10.86 17.15
CA PRO A 225 -17.38 11.63 16.70
C PRO A 225 -16.16 10.75 16.36
N LEU A 226 -16.11 9.51 16.87
CA LEU A 226 -14.94 8.64 16.71
C LEU A 226 -14.97 7.91 15.37
N HIS A 227 -13.91 8.08 14.57
CA HIS A 227 -13.74 7.41 13.29
C HIS A 227 -12.72 6.26 13.41
N PRO A 228 -13.03 5.05 12.93
CA PRO A 228 -12.10 3.91 13.04
C PRO A 228 -10.85 4.04 12.16
N ILE A 229 -10.79 5.02 11.26
CA ILE A 229 -9.78 5.09 10.17
C ILE A 229 -8.38 5.45 10.68
N GLY A 230 -8.29 6.15 11.81
CA GLY A 230 -7.00 6.50 12.40
C GLY A 230 -6.30 5.33 13.08
N LEU A 231 -7.06 4.32 13.53
CA LEU A 231 -6.51 3.19 14.31
C LEU A 231 -5.56 2.30 13.49
N PRO A 232 -5.86 1.92 12.23
CA PRO A 232 -4.92 1.11 11.43
C PRO A 232 -3.62 1.82 11.09
N ILE A 233 -3.61 3.16 11.10
CA ILE A 233 -2.46 3.97 10.66
C ILE A 233 -1.61 4.41 11.86
N SER A 234 -2.15 4.37 13.08
CA SER A 234 -1.48 4.97 14.25
C SER A 234 -0.19 4.25 14.69
N GLY A 235 -0.07 2.95 14.44
CA GLY A 235 1.06 2.13 14.88
C GLY A 235 2.24 2.09 13.89
N SER A 236 2.22 2.93 12.86
CA SER A 236 3.12 2.82 11.73
C SER A 236 4.39 3.68 11.90
N TRP A 237 5.50 3.29 11.25
CA TRP A 237 6.73 4.11 11.31
C TRP A 237 6.48 5.47 10.68
N THR A 238 5.69 5.53 9.61
CA THR A 238 5.31 6.80 8.99
C THR A 238 4.54 7.69 9.94
N MET A 239 3.58 7.16 10.73
CA MET A 239 2.87 7.94 11.74
C MET A 239 3.82 8.54 12.78
N ASN A 240 4.85 7.78 13.20
CA ASN A 240 5.86 8.27 14.13
C ASN A 240 6.62 9.50 13.60
N THR A 241 6.83 9.59 12.29
CA THR A 241 7.51 10.73 11.66
C THR A 241 6.56 11.92 11.41
N ILE A 242 5.28 11.67 11.12
CA ILE A 242 4.36 12.73 10.66
C ILE A 242 3.40 13.28 11.72
N TRP A 243 3.29 12.65 12.91
CA TRP A 243 2.29 13.09 13.90
C TRP A 243 2.48 14.55 14.30
N LEU A 244 3.72 15.00 14.54
CA LEU A 244 4.01 16.38 14.93
C LEU A 244 3.76 17.37 13.78
N PRO A 245 4.27 17.15 12.55
CA PRO A 245 3.88 17.94 11.38
C PRO A 245 2.37 18.04 11.18
N LEU A 246 1.62 16.95 11.42
CA LEU A 246 0.17 16.92 11.30
C LEU A 246 -0.51 17.80 12.36
N VAL A 247 -0.01 17.78 13.60
CA VAL A 247 -0.47 18.68 14.67
C VAL A 247 -0.17 20.14 14.31
N ILE A 248 1.03 20.44 13.81
CA ILE A 248 1.41 21.80 13.36
C ILE A 248 0.48 22.27 12.24
N ALA A 249 0.25 21.44 11.23
CA ALA A 249 -0.66 21.74 10.12
C ALA A 249 -2.10 21.95 10.60
N TRP A 250 -2.56 21.16 11.56
CA TRP A 250 -3.88 21.30 12.18
C TRP A 250 -4.00 22.61 12.95
N VAL A 251 -3.04 22.95 13.82
CA VAL A 251 -3.01 24.21 14.57
C VAL A 251 -2.98 25.40 13.63
N ALA A 252 -2.12 25.36 12.60
CA ALA A 252 -2.04 26.42 11.60
C ALA A 252 -3.38 26.60 10.86
N LYS A 253 -3.99 25.50 10.39
CA LYS A 253 -5.28 25.51 9.70
C LYS A 253 -6.39 26.07 10.58
N VAL A 254 -6.50 25.61 11.83
CA VAL A 254 -7.51 26.08 12.78
C VAL A 254 -7.32 27.57 13.08
N THR A 255 -6.08 28.01 13.29
CA THR A 255 -5.75 29.42 13.56
C THR A 255 -6.13 30.31 12.38
N ILE A 256 -5.73 29.94 11.16
CA ILE A 256 -6.05 30.70 9.94
C ILE A 256 -7.57 30.77 9.71
N LEU A 257 -8.28 29.65 9.87
CA LEU A 257 -9.73 29.64 9.71
C LEU A 257 -10.45 30.43 10.80
N ARG A 258 -10.00 30.34 12.06
CA ARG A 258 -10.64 30.99 13.21
C ARG A 258 -10.46 32.50 13.20
N TYR A 259 -9.28 33.00 12.85
CA TYR A 259 -8.98 34.44 12.88
C TYR A 259 -9.09 35.13 11.52
N GLY A 260 -8.84 34.42 10.41
CA GLY A 260 -8.84 34.99 9.07
C GLY A 260 -10.01 34.57 8.17
N GLY A 261 -10.82 33.60 8.60
CA GLY A 261 -11.94 33.07 7.84
C GLY A 261 -11.52 32.40 6.51
N LEU A 262 -12.52 32.12 5.66
CA LEU A 262 -12.31 31.44 4.38
C LEU A 262 -11.42 32.22 3.39
N PRO A 263 -11.47 33.57 3.29
CA PRO A 263 -10.60 34.31 2.36
C PRO A 263 -9.12 34.21 2.74
N ALA A 264 -8.78 34.31 4.02
CA ALA A 264 -7.39 34.15 4.47
C ALA A 264 -6.89 32.72 4.25
N TYR A 265 -7.74 31.71 4.51
CA TYR A 265 -7.43 30.32 4.21
C TYR A 265 -7.09 30.10 2.73
N ARG A 266 -7.89 30.64 1.80
CA ARG A 266 -7.61 30.52 0.35
C ARG A 266 -6.28 31.16 -0.05
N ARG A 267 -5.88 32.28 0.57
CA ARG A 267 -4.55 32.89 0.34
C ARG A 267 -3.43 32.04 0.93
N ALA A 268 -3.62 31.52 2.13
CA ALA A 268 -2.63 30.66 2.79
C ALA A 268 -2.38 29.35 2.03
N LEU A 269 -3.37 28.83 1.29
CA LEU A 269 -3.18 27.66 0.43
C LEU A 269 -2.02 27.82 -0.56
N ALA A 270 -1.84 29.02 -1.14
CA ALA A 270 -0.73 29.27 -2.06
C ALA A 270 0.64 29.09 -1.38
N PHE A 271 0.77 29.53 -0.11
CA PHE A 271 1.98 29.34 0.68
C PHE A 271 2.25 27.85 0.96
N PHE A 272 1.24 27.08 1.38
CA PHE A 272 1.41 25.64 1.64
C PHE A 272 1.68 24.84 0.36
N PHE A 273 1.05 25.19 -0.76
CA PHE A 273 1.41 24.60 -2.06
C PHE A 273 2.84 24.96 -2.46
N GLY A 274 3.30 26.17 -2.16
CA GLY A 274 4.69 26.58 -2.34
C GLY A 274 5.67 25.77 -1.50
N LEU A 275 5.35 25.49 -0.23
CA LEU A 275 6.14 24.61 0.64
C LEU A 275 6.25 23.19 0.07
N ILE A 276 5.11 22.60 -0.33
CA ILE A 276 5.07 21.27 -0.94
C ILE A 276 5.89 21.24 -2.22
N LEU A 277 5.70 22.23 -3.10
CA LEU A 277 6.44 22.33 -4.35
C LEU A 277 7.95 22.50 -4.12
N GLY A 278 8.33 23.33 -3.15
CA GLY A 278 9.74 23.54 -2.78
C GLY A 278 10.41 22.25 -2.29
N ASP A 279 9.72 21.49 -1.45
CA ASP A 279 10.19 20.19 -0.96
C ASP A 279 10.41 19.20 -2.11
N PHE A 280 9.43 19.06 -3.02
CA PHE A 280 9.58 18.22 -4.22
C PHE A 280 10.70 18.70 -5.16
N LEU A 281 10.80 20.01 -5.40
CA LEU A 281 11.83 20.57 -6.28
C LEU A 281 13.22 20.34 -5.74
N ILE A 282 13.46 20.60 -4.45
CA ILE A 282 14.76 20.37 -3.81
C ILE A 282 15.06 18.86 -3.78
N GLY A 283 14.07 18.03 -3.41
CA GLY A 283 14.20 16.58 -3.38
C GLY A 283 14.59 15.96 -4.74
N CYS A 284 14.08 16.50 -5.85
CA CYS A 284 14.42 16.03 -7.20
C CYS A 284 15.70 16.67 -7.75
N LEU A 285 15.88 17.98 -7.59
CA LEU A 285 17.01 18.71 -8.19
C LEU A 285 18.33 18.40 -7.49
N TRP A 286 18.31 18.20 -6.18
CA TRP A 286 19.53 18.03 -5.39
C TRP A 286 20.31 16.75 -5.77
N PRO A 287 19.67 15.56 -5.91
CA PRO A 287 20.35 14.38 -6.44
C PRO A 287 20.83 14.54 -7.89
N ILE A 288 20.07 15.23 -8.75
CA ILE A 288 20.46 15.50 -10.14
C ILE A 288 21.72 16.37 -10.19
N LEU A 289 21.78 17.41 -9.36
CA LEU A 289 22.96 18.27 -9.22
C LEU A 289 24.15 17.48 -8.67
N GLY A 290 23.95 16.63 -7.68
CA GLY A 290 25.00 15.75 -7.15
C GLY A 290 25.56 14.81 -8.21
N TRP A 291 24.69 14.21 -9.02
CA TRP A 291 25.10 13.37 -10.14
C TRP A 291 25.87 14.15 -11.20
N TRP A 292 25.40 15.34 -11.56
CA TRP A 292 26.05 16.19 -12.57
C TRP A 292 27.41 16.72 -12.11
N LEU A 293 27.50 17.18 -10.86
CA LEU A 293 28.74 17.69 -10.26
C LEU A 293 29.69 16.59 -9.76
N LYS A 294 29.23 15.33 -9.74
CA LYS A 294 29.94 14.18 -9.15
C LYS A 294 30.31 14.40 -7.67
N VAL A 295 29.44 15.08 -6.93
CA VAL A 295 29.60 15.32 -5.49
C VAL A 295 28.53 14.53 -4.73
N ASN A 296 28.91 13.94 -3.59
CA ASN A 296 27.96 13.32 -2.69
C ASN A 296 27.04 14.40 -2.09
N THR A 297 25.82 14.46 -2.61
CA THR A 297 24.78 15.34 -2.10
C THR A 297 24.04 14.64 -0.96
N TYR A 298 23.57 15.43 0.01
CA TYR A 298 22.71 14.91 1.06
C TYR A 298 21.49 14.22 0.47
N SER A 299 21.27 12.95 0.80
CA SER A 299 20.07 12.23 0.40
C SER A 299 18.94 12.58 1.36
N PHE A 300 17.95 13.32 0.87
CA PHE A 300 16.69 13.52 1.59
C PHE A 300 15.97 12.16 1.67
N SER A 301 16.07 11.49 2.80
CA SER A 301 15.28 10.28 3.07
C SER A 301 13.84 10.69 3.36
N GLN A 302 13.01 10.76 2.32
CA GLN A 302 11.56 10.89 2.42
C GLN A 302 10.88 9.52 2.51
#